data_AF-A0A3N5G6V8-F1
#
_entry.id   AF-A0A3N5G6V8-F1
#
_cell.length_a   1.000
_cell.length_b   1.000
_cell.length_c   1.000
_cell.angle_alpha   90.00
_cell.angle_beta   90.00
_cell.angle_gamma   90.00
#
_symmetry.space_group_name_H-M   'P 1'
#
loop_
_entity.id
_entity.type
_entity.pdbx_description
1 polymer ?
#
loop_
_entity_poly.entity_id
_entity_poly.type
_entity_poly.pdbx_seq_one_letter_code
_entity_poly.pdbx_strand_id
1 'polypeptide(L)' 'QGVRVSADLGSERMNAKIRNAQLMKVPYMLVVGANEAQAGLVSLRVRDGSQQNNIPLAEFAARVKEKIAQRSSQL' A
#
# COMPACT_ATOMS: atom_id res chain seq x y z
N GLN A 1 -0.94 -11.28 -10.92
CA GLN A 1 -0.43 -11.04 -12.29
C GLN A 1 -0.04 -9.56 -12.42
N GLY A 2 1.22 -9.27 -12.76
CA GLY A 2 1.72 -7.95 -13.18
C GLY A 2 2.21 -6.95 -12.11
N VAL A 3 1.79 -7.08 -10.84
CA VAL A 3 2.15 -6.11 -9.78
C VAL A 3 3.43 -6.52 -9.08
N ARG A 4 4.44 -5.61 -9.03
CA ARG A 4 5.58 -5.79 -8.12
C ARG A 4 5.15 -5.36 -6.73
N VAL A 5 4.86 -6.34 -5.89
CA VAL A 5 4.56 -6.14 -4.48
C VAL A 5 5.67 -6.76 -3.64
N SER A 6 6.05 -6.07 -2.57
CA SER A 6 6.91 -6.62 -1.53
C SER A 6 6.19 -6.44 -0.21
N ALA A 7 6.04 -7.51 0.55
CA ALA A 7 5.43 -7.48 1.87
C ALA A 7 6.56 -7.50 2.91
N ASP A 8 6.65 -6.43 3.70
CA ASP A 8 7.56 -6.38 4.83
C ASP A 8 6.86 -6.96 6.07
N LEU A 9 7.15 -8.23 6.37
CA LEU A 9 6.63 -8.97 7.52
C LEU A 9 7.59 -8.96 8.72
N GLY A 10 8.66 -8.14 8.69
CA GLY A 10 9.60 -8.03 9.81
C GLY A 10 8.93 -7.58 11.11
N SER A 11 9.53 -7.89 12.25
CA SER A 11 9.08 -7.44 13.57
C SER A 11 9.47 -5.99 13.90
N GLU A 12 9.99 -5.24 12.91
CA GLU A 12 10.36 -3.84 13.08
C GLU A 12 9.15 -2.94 13.37
N ARG A 13 9.40 -1.82 14.06
CA ARG A 13 8.38 -0.81 14.34
C ARG A 13 7.78 -0.27 13.04
N MET A 14 6.48 -0.02 13.03
CA MET A 14 5.76 0.52 11.87
C MET A 14 6.42 1.79 11.30
N ASN A 15 6.89 2.70 12.17
CA ASN A 15 7.60 3.91 11.75
C ASN A 15 8.91 3.62 11.00
N ALA A 16 9.65 2.57 11.37
CA ALA A 16 10.87 2.16 10.68
C ALA A 16 10.55 1.64 9.27
N LYS A 17 9.52 0.81 9.14
CA LYS A 17 9.04 0.28 7.84
C LYS A 17 8.57 1.39 6.90
N ILE A 18 7.79 2.35 7.43
CA ILE A 18 7.36 3.53 6.64
C ILE A 18 8.57 4.30 6.14
N ARG A 19 9.57 4.53 7.00
CA ARG A 19 10.81 5.22 6.61
C ARG A 19 11.60 4.44 5.55
N ASN A 20 11.72 3.12 5.69
CA ASN A 20 12.38 2.26 4.71
C ASN A 20 11.65 2.26 3.36
N ALA A 21 10.31 2.20 3.37
CA ALA A 21 9.51 2.28 2.15
C ALA A 21 9.61 3.67 1.47
N GLN A 22 9.69 4.75 2.24
CA GLN A 22 9.97 6.09 1.72
C GLN A 22 11.38 6.20 1.13
N LEU A 23 12.40 5.64 1.79
CA LEU A 23 13.79 5.56 1.29
C LEU A 23 13.87 4.80 -0.04
N MET A 24 13.12 3.70 -0.14
CA MET A 24 12.96 2.89 -1.36
C MET A 24 12.14 3.58 -2.46
N LYS A 25 11.69 4.83 -2.22
CA LYS A 25 10.89 5.64 -3.15
C LYS A 25 9.62 4.92 -3.63
N VAL A 26 9.04 4.08 -2.78
CA VAL A 26 7.84 3.32 -3.12
C VAL A 26 6.66 4.29 -3.29
N PRO A 27 5.96 4.28 -4.44
CA PRO A 27 4.86 5.22 -4.70
C PRO A 27 3.63 4.95 -3.82
N TYR A 28 3.37 3.67 -3.50
CA TYR A 28 2.23 3.23 -2.69
C TYR A 28 2.69 2.33 -1.55
N MET A 29 2.37 2.74 -0.31
CA MET A 29 2.58 1.96 0.89
C MET A 29 1.24 1.45 1.40
N LEU A 30 1.15 0.15 1.64
CA LEU A 30 -0.02 -0.48 2.24
C LEU A 30 0.31 -0.82 3.68
N VAL A 31 -0.44 -0.22 4.59
CA VAL A 31 -0.36 -0.52 6.02
C VAL A 31 -1.56 -1.40 6.36
N VAL A 32 -1.26 -2.58 6.88
CA VAL A 32 -2.27 -3.54 7.32
C VAL A 32 -1.91 -3.97 8.74
N GLY A 33 -2.63 -3.45 9.72
CA GLY A 33 -2.58 -3.91 11.09
C GLY A 33 -3.48 -5.12 11.34
N ALA A 34 -3.45 -5.64 12.57
CA ALA A 34 -4.25 -6.80 12.96
C ALA A 34 -5.76 -6.56 12.82
N ASN A 35 -6.23 -5.37 13.22
CA ASN A 35 -7.66 -5.01 13.12
C ASN A 35 -8.11 -4.88 11.66
N GLU A 36 -7.26 -4.28 10.82
CA GLU A 36 -7.53 -4.11 9.39
C GLU A 36 -7.53 -5.46 8.66
N ALA A 37 -6.58 -6.35 8.99
CA ALA A 37 -6.55 -7.71 8.45
C ALA A 37 -7.81 -8.51 8.80
N GLN A 38 -8.33 -8.38 10.03
CA GLN A 38 -9.59 -9.03 10.43
C GLN A 38 -10.82 -8.43 9.72
N ALA A 39 -10.84 -7.11 9.51
CA ALA A 39 -11.92 -6.42 8.84
C ALA A 39 -11.83 -6.48 7.30
N GLY A 40 -10.74 -7.03 6.74
CA GLY A 40 -10.49 -7.00 5.29
C GLY A 40 -10.23 -5.59 4.74
N LEU A 41 -9.75 -4.68 5.60
CA LEU A 41 -9.43 -3.29 5.28
C LEU A 41 -7.92 -3.11 5.14
N VAL A 42 -7.52 -2.05 4.45
CA VAL A 42 -6.12 -1.64 4.31
C VAL A 42 -6.02 -0.12 4.35
N SER A 43 -4.92 0.38 4.88
CA SER A 43 -4.59 1.80 4.89
C SER A 43 -3.56 2.09 3.79
N LEU A 44 -3.97 2.84 2.78
CA LEU A 44 -3.12 3.25 1.66
C LEU A 44 -2.44 4.58 1.99
N ARG A 45 -1.12 4.60 1.89
CA ARG A 45 -0.32 5.82 2.03
C ARG A 45 0.47 6.06 0.77
N VAL A 46 0.31 7.23 0.19
CA VAL A 46 0.96 7.65 -1.04
C VAL A 46 2.21 8.45 -0.70
N ARG A 47 3.22 8.40 -1.56
CA ARG A 47 4.45 9.19 -1.38
C ARG A 47 4.21 10.70 -1.30
N ASP A 48 3.15 11.19 -1.95
CA ASP A 48 2.73 12.60 -1.95
C ASP A 48 2.22 13.09 -0.57
N GLY A 49 2.19 12.22 0.45
CA GLY A 49 1.70 12.57 1.79
C GLY A 49 0.21 12.32 1.99
N SER A 50 -0.52 12.07 0.90
CA SER A 50 -1.91 11.60 0.94
C SER A 50 -2.00 10.24 1.63
N GLN A 51 -2.98 10.10 2.52
CA GLN A 51 -3.28 8.84 3.22
C GLN A 51 -4.79 8.59 3.16
N GLN A 52 -5.17 7.37 2.77
CA GLN A 52 -6.54 6.88 2.80
C GLN A 52 -6.58 5.65 3.69
N ASN A 53 -7.33 5.73 4.79
CA ASN A 53 -7.53 4.61 5.71
C ASN A 53 -8.83 3.88 5.36
N ASN A 54 -8.96 2.64 5.82
CA ASN A 54 -10.19 1.84 5.70
C ASN A 54 -10.62 1.54 4.26
N ILE A 55 -9.69 1.35 3.34
CA ILE A 55 -10.02 0.88 2.00
C ILE A 55 -10.25 -0.64 2.06
N PRO A 56 -11.36 -1.19 1.56
CA PRO A 56 -11.52 -2.63 1.42
C PRO A 56 -10.43 -3.23 0.54
N LEU A 57 -9.81 -4.33 0.96
CA LEU A 57 -8.76 -5.00 0.20
C LEU A 57 -9.22 -5.35 -1.23
N ALA A 58 -10.48 -5.76 -1.38
CA ALA A 58 -11.08 -6.06 -2.67
C ALA A 58 -11.13 -4.82 -3.59
N GLU A 59 -11.53 -3.68 -3.04
CA GLU A 59 -11.55 -2.41 -3.78
C GLU A 59 -10.14 -1.95 -4.14
N PHE A 60 -9.20 -2.06 -3.19
CA PHE A 60 -7.81 -1.73 -3.43
C PHE A 60 -7.21 -2.58 -4.56
N ALA A 61 -7.45 -3.89 -4.55
CA ALA A 61 -6.99 -4.80 -5.59
C ALA A 61 -7.58 -4.45 -6.97
N ALA A 62 -8.85 -4.04 -7.03
CA ALA A 62 -9.48 -3.55 -8.25
C ALA A 62 -8.85 -2.24 -8.74
N ARG A 63 -8.67 -1.26 -7.85
CA ARG A 63 -8.02 0.02 -8.17
C ARG A 63 -6.60 -0.17 -8.70
N VAL A 64 -5.79 -1.02 -8.06
CA VAL A 64 -4.42 -1.30 -8.51
C VAL A 64 -4.42 -1.97 -9.88
N LYS A 65 -5.31 -2.94 -10.12
CA LYS A 65 -5.45 -3.56 -11.44
C LYS A 65 -5.80 -2.53 -12.50
N GLU A 66 -6.77 -1.67 -12.22
CA GLU A 66 -7.20 -0.62 -13.16
C GLU A 66 -6.07 0.37 -13.43
N LYS A 67 -5.34 0.79 -12.40
CA LYS A 67 -4.21 1.72 -12.54
C LYS A 67 -3.03 1.12 -13.32
N ILE A 68 -2.77 -0.17 -13.15
CA ILE A 68 -1.75 -0.90 -13.92
C ILE A 68 -2.21 -1.11 -15.37
N ALA A 69 -3.49 -1.44 -15.58
CA ALA A 69 -4.07 -1.58 -16.91
C ALA A 69 -4.06 -0.26 -17.68
N GLN A 70 -4.30 0.86 -17.00
CA GLN A 70 -4.23 2.20 -17.56
C GLN A 70 -2.79 2.64 -17.90
N ARG A 71 -1.75 1.92 -17.42
CA ARG A 71 -0.33 2.21 -17.73
C ARG A 71 0.07 3.69 -17.54
N SER A 72 -0.67 4.44 -16.72
CA SER A 72 -0.46 5.86 -16.55
C SER A 72 0.82 6.11 -15.75
N SER A 73 1.78 6.75 -16.40
CA SER A 73 3.08 7.17 -15.85
C SER A 73 3.00 8.36 -14.90
N GLN A 74 1.80 8.72 -14.42
CA GLN A 74 1.63 9.81 -13.46
C GLN A 74 1.68 9.28 -12.03
N LEU A 75 2.81 9.62 -11.40
CA LEU A 75 3.06 9.59 -9.96
C LEU A 75 2.14 10.57 -9.23
#